data_AF-A0A2I1BSL1-F1
#
_entry.id   AF-A0A2I1BSL1-F1
#
_cell.length_a   1.000
_cell.length_b   1.000
_cell.length_c   1.000
_cell.angle_alpha   90.00
_cell.angle_beta   90.00
_cell.angle_gamma   90.00
#
_symmetry.space_group_name_H-M   'P 1'
#
loop_
_entity.id
_entity.type
_entity.pdbx_description
1 polymer ?
#
loop_
_entity_poly.entity_id
_entity_poly.type
_entity_poly.pdbx_seq_one_letter_code
_entity_poly.pdbx_strand_id
1 'polypeptide(L)' 'SAAVPLESSKCVHMIIESQIAKKPYAPAICAWDGIKNYAGRDSYTTILATELVRRGVGPGVFLSLWLSKSQWVP' A
#
# COMPACT_ATOMS: atom_id res chain seq x y z
N SER A 1 4.40 -22.95 -24.97
CA SER A 1 4.56 -21.53 -24.61
C SER A 1 3.25 -20.99 -24.07
N ALA A 2 3.18 -20.65 -22.79
CA ALA A 2 2.00 -20.02 -22.20
C ALA A 2 2.18 -18.50 -22.26
N ALA A 3 1.27 -17.81 -22.96
CA ALA A 3 1.23 -16.36 -22.95
C ALA A 3 0.67 -15.89 -21.60
N VAL A 4 1.49 -15.19 -20.82
CA VAL A 4 1.03 -14.48 -19.63
C VAL A 4 0.02 -13.42 -20.11
N PRO A 5 -1.23 -13.39 -19.59
CA PRO A 5 -2.16 -12.34 -19.96
C PRO A 5 -1.52 -11.00 -19.65
N LEU A 6 -1.74 -9.97 -20.48
CA LEU A 6 -1.45 -8.58 -20.08
C LEU A 6 -2.35 -8.26 -18.87
N GLU A 7 -1.91 -8.66 -17.68
CA GLU A 7 -2.54 -8.28 -16.44
C GLU A 7 -2.52 -6.76 -16.39
N SER A 8 -3.69 -6.20 -16.13
CA SER A 8 -3.92 -4.77 -15.90
C SER A 8 -2.78 -4.21 -15.06
N SER A 9 -1.83 -3.51 -15.68
CA SER A 9 -0.62 -3.00 -15.03
C SER A 9 -0.93 -1.76 -14.18
N LYS A 10 -1.93 -1.88 -13.30
CA LYS A 10 -2.24 -0.89 -12.29
C LYS A 10 -1.42 -1.25 -11.07
N CYS A 11 -0.56 -0.33 -10.67
CA CYS A 11 0.18 -0.47 -9.44
C CYS A 11 -0.77 -0.67 -8.25
N VAL A 12 -0.38 -1.48 -7.27
CA VAL A 12 -1.21 -1.80 -6.09
C VAL A 12 -1.68 -0.52 -5.37
N HIS A 13 -0.85 0.54 -5.34
CA HIS A 13 -1.24 1.83 -4.75
C HIS A 13 -2.47 2.46 -5.44
N MET A 14 -2.60 2.34 -6.77
CA MET A 14 -3.77 2.85 -7.50
C MET A 14 -5.05 2.07 -7.18
N ILE A 15 -4.91 0.76 -6.93
CA ILE A 15 -6.03 -0.08 -6.52
C ILE A 15 -6.50 0.34 -5.12
N ILE A 16 -5.56 0.59 -4.20
CA ILE A 16 -5.84 1.05 -2.84
C ILE A 16 -6.51 2.43 -2.85
N GLU A 17 -5.98 3.40 -3.61
CA GLU A 17 -6.57 4.73 -3.80
C GLU A 17 -8.01 4.64 -4.33
N SER A 18 -8.28 3.74 -5.28
CA SER A 18 -9.64 3.52 -5.77
C SER A 18 -10.59 2.99 -4.69
N GLN A 19 -10.11 2.14 -3.77
CA GLN A 19 -10.92 1.66 -2.65
C GLN A 19 -11.17 2.76 -1.62
N ILE A 20 -10.18 3.61 -1.34
CA ILE A 20 -10.33 4.79 -0.47
C ILE A 20 -11.44 5.70 -1.02
N ALA A 21 -11.41 6.01 -2.32
CA ALA A 21 -12.40 6.87 -2.96
C ALA A 21 -13.81 6.25 -2.96
N LYS A 22 -13.92 4.93 -3.11
CA LYS A 22 -15.22 4.23 -3.18
C LYS A 22 -15.84 3.96 -1.83
N LYS A 23 -15.04 3.60 -0.83
CA LYS A 23 -15.50 3.11 0.48
C LYS A 23 -14.55 3.55 1.61
N PRO A 24 -14.48 4.86 1.91
CA PRO A 24 -13.53 5.39 2.88
C PRO A 24 -13.71 4.78 4.28
N TYR A 25 -14.94 4.53 4.72
CA TYR A 25 -15.22 4.00 6.06
C TYR A 25 -15.22 2.46 6.15
N ALA A 26 -15.00 1.75 5.04
CA ALA A 26 -14.92 0.29 5.07
C ALA A 26 -13.63 -0.18 5.76
N PRO A 27 -13.65 -1.31 6.49
CA PRO A 27 -12.47 -1.86 7.13
C PRO A 27 -11.40 -2.22 6.08
N ALA A 28 -10.22 -1.63 6.21
CA ALA A 28 -9.05 -1.87 5.37
C ALA A 28 -8.09 -2.89 6.02
N ILE A 29 -7.97 -2.86 7.36
CA ILE A 29 -7.15 -3.77 8.15
C ILE A 29 -8.01 -4.23 9.34
N CYS A 30 -8.11 -5.53 9.54
CA CYS A 30 -8.73 -6.14 10.72
C CYS A 30 -7.66 -6.97 11.43
N ALA A 31 -7.28 -6.56 12.64
CA ALA A 31 -6.28 -7.22 13.45
C ALA A 31 -6.82 -7.40 14.89
N TRP A 32 -6.11 -8.19 15.69
CA TRP A 32 -6.52 -8.50 17.06
C TRP A 32 -6.53 -7.26 17.99
N ASP A 33 -5.84 -6.19 17.61
CA ASP A 33 -5.75 -4.90 18.32
C ASP A 33 -6.68 -3.82 17.75
N GLY A 34 -7.48 -4.14 16.71
CA GLY A 34 -8.53 -3.26 16.22
C GLY A 34 -8.75 -3.28 14.71
N ILE A 35 -9.65 -2.41 14.27
CA ILE A 35 -10.04 -2.26 12.87
C ILE A 35 -9.60 -0.88 12.39
N LYS A 36 -8.84 -0.82 11.29
CA LYS A 36 -8.58 0.43 10.58
C LYS A 36 -9.39 0.44 9.29
N ASN A 37 -10.08 1.55 9.03
CA ASN A 37 -10.74 1.79 7.76
C ASN A 37 -9.81 2.47 6.74
N TYR A 38 -10.23 2.52 5.49
CA TYR A 38 -9.48 3.16 4.40
C TYR A 38 -9.25 4.67 4.64
N ALA A 39 -10.17 5.36 5.32
CA ALA A 39 -10.09 6.77 5.66
C ALA A 39 -9.05 7.07 6.76
N GLY A 40 -8.69 6.08 7.57
CA GLY A 40 -7.77 6.23 8.71
C GLY A 40 -6.30 6.36 8.33
N ARG A 41 -5.98 6.56 7.04
CA ARG A 41 -4.61 6.46 6.54
C ARG A 41 -4.38 7.40 5.36
N ASP A 42 -3.76 8.54 5.60
CA ASP A 42 -3.17 9.32 4.50
C ASP A 42 -1.91 10.14 4.85
N SER A 43 -1.61 10.37 6.13
CA SER A 43 -0.37 11.07 6.49
C SER A 43 0.86 10.15 6.40
N TYR A 44 0.83 8.96 7.01
CA TYR A 44 2.01 8.10 7.11
C TYR A 44 2.48 7.51 5.78
N THR A 45 1.56 7.12 4.90
CA THR A 45 1.88 6.60 3.56
C THR A 45 2.49 7.67 2.68
N THR A 46 1.91 8.87 2.71
CA THR A 46 2.43 10.03 1.97
C THR A 46 3.80 10.45 2.49
N ILE A 47 3.99 10.49 3.81
CA ILE A 47 5.29 10.78 4.44
C ILE A 47 6.34 9.73 4.04
N LEU A 48 6.00 8.44 4.14
CA LEU A 48 6.92 7.36 3.78
C LEU A 48 7.27 7.39 2.29
N ALA A 49 6.28 7.57 1.40
CA ALA A 49 6.50 7.66 -0.04
C ALA A 49 7.42 8.84 -0.39
N THR A 50 7.16 10.01 0.21
CA THR A 50 8.00 11.20 0.03
C THR A 50 9.44 10.96 0.47
N GLU A 51 9.63 10.33 1.63
CA GLU A 51 10.97 10.03 2.15
C GLU A 51 11.73 9.00 1.30
N LEU A 52 11.04 7.98 0.77
CA LEU A 52 11.65 7.02 -0.15
C LEU A 52 12.11 7.69 -1.44
N VAL A 53 11.29 8.56 -2.04
CA VAL A 53 11.68 9.34 -3.22
C VAL A 53 12.88 10.23 -2.91
N ARG A 54 12.89 10.90 -1.75
CA ARG A 54 14.02 11.73 -1.30
C ARG A 54 15.32 10.94 -1.16
N ARG A 55 15.24 9.63 -0.86
CA ARG A 55 16.40 8.71 -0.76
C ARG A 55 16.81 8.11 -2.11
N GLY A 56 16.21 8.55 -3.22
CA GLY A 56 16.56 8.10 -4.57
C GLY A 56 15.82 6.84 -5.04
N VAL A 57 14.74 6.47 -4.34
CA VAL A 57 13.89 5.34 -4.77
C VAL A 57 13.03 5.78 -5.94
N GLY A 58 13.08 5.00 -7.02
CA GLY A 58 12.27 5.22 -8.21
C GLY A 58 11.77 3.90 -8.82
N PRO A 59 11.06 3.98 -9.96
CA PRO A 59 10.60 2.79 -10.66
C PRO A 59 11.74 1.81 -10.96
N GLY A 60 11.52 0.52 -10.68
CA GLY A 60 12.52 -0.53 -10.91
C GLY A 60 13.56 -0.71 -9.79
N VAL A 61 13.54 0.13 -8.75
CA VAL A 61 14.41 -0.03 -7.57
C VAL A 61 13.80 -1.04 -6.60
N PHE A 62 14.55 -2.10 -6.29
CA PHE A 62 14.18 -3.08 -5.27
C PHE A 62 14.53 -2.56 -3.88
N LEU A 63 13.55 -2.52 -2.98
CA LEU A 63 13.74 -2.21 -1.58
C LEU A 63 13.40 -3.42 -0.72
N SER A 64 14.30 -3.77 0.20
CA SER A 64 13.99 -4.72 1.26
C SER A 64 13.33 -3.99 2.42
N LEU A 65 12.15 -4.46 2.83
CA LEU A 65 11.44 -3.95 4.00
C LEU A 65 11.74 -4.87 5.18
N TRP A 66 12.56 -4.42 6.11
CA TRP A 66 12.72 -5.07 7.41
C TRP A 66 11.74 -4.46 8.40
N LEU A 67 10.58 -5.09 8.53
CA LEU A 67 9.52 -4.64 9.42
C LEU A 67 9.29 -5.72 10.48
N SER A 68 9.44 -5.35 11.75
CA SER A 68 9.02 -6.22 12.86
C SER A 68 7.50 -6.43 12.81
N LYS A 69 7.05 -7.64 13.16
CA LYS A 69 5.63 -8.00 13.20
C LYS A 69 4.86 -6.95 14.00
N SER A 70 3.88 -6.32 13.37
CA SER A 70 3.08 -5.24 13.94
C SER A 70 1.73 -5.17 13.22
N GLN A 71 0.81 -4.32 13.68
CA GLN A 71 -0.48 -4.05 13.04
C GLN A 71 -0.41 -3.70 11.54
N TRP A 72 0.78 -3.43 10.99
CA TRP A 72 1.03 -3.07 9.60
C TRP A 72 1.63 -4.20 8.74
N VAL A 73 2.04 -5.32 9.36
CA VAL A 73 2.70 -6.45 8.68
C VAL A 73 2.28 -7.76 9.34
N PRO A 74 1.48 -8.61 8.66
CA PRO A 74 1.08 -9.92 9.18
C PRO A 74 2.27 -10.85 9.38
#